data_AF-A0A917AVJ2-F1
#
_entry.id   AF-A0A917AVJ2-F1
#
_cell.length_a   1.000
_cell.length_b   1.000
_cell.length_c   1.000
_cell.angle_alpha   90.00
_cell.angle_beta   90.00
_cell.angle_gamma   90.00
#
_symmetry.space_group_name_H-M   'P 1'
#
loop_
_entity.id
_entity.type
_entity.pdbx_description
1 polymer ?
#
loop_
_entity_poly.entity_id
_entity_poly.type
_entity_poly.pdbx_seq_one_letter_code
_entity_poly.pdbx_strand_id
1 'polypeptide(L)'
;MNNLGGVHQRIRPYTPRHNGKVERYQRILADECLYARTYDSESARGEAMKVWVQHYNHHRPHSAAGGQAPASLVPGRVTNVLPSYT
;
A
#
# COMPACT_ATOMS: atom_id res chain seq x y z
N MET A 1 4.74 18.75 -12.59
CA MET A 1 3.62 17.82 -12.35
C MET A 1 2.52 18.05 -13.39
N ASN A 2 2.75 17.75 -14.66
CA ASN A 2 1.72 17.82 -15.71
C ASN A 2 2.03 16.73 -16.74
N ASN A 3 1.32 15.58 -16.70
CA ASN A 3 0.86 14.80 -17.88
C ASN A 3 0.25 13.41 -17.55
N LEU A 4 -0.59 13.27 -16.51
CA LEU A 4 -1.26 11.99 -16.21
C LEU A 4 -2.77 12.11 -15.94
N GLY A 5 -3.37 13.29 -16.15
CA GLY A 5 -4.80 13.52 -15.86
C GLY A 5 -5.21 13.41 -14.38
N GLY A 6 -4.29 13.07 -13.47
CA GLY A 6 -4.54 12.98 -12.04
C GLY A 6 -4.57 14.36 -11.37
N VAL A 7 -5.61 14.60 -10.56
CA VAL A 7 -5.75 15.82 -9.75
C VAL A 7 -5.23 15.55 -8.35
N HIS A 8 -4.32 16.38 -7.85
CA HIS A 8 -3.88 16.32 -6.46
C HIS A 8 -5.05 16.68 -5.54
N GLN A 9 -5.42 15.77 -4.64
CA GLN A 9 -6.43 16.04 -3.60
C GLN A 9 -5.79 16.03 -2.22
N ARG A 10 -6.06 17.08 -1.44
CA ARG A 10 -5.61 17.19 -0.04
C ARG A 10 -6.74 16.79 0.90
N ILE A 11 -6.39 16.10 1.98
CA ILE A 11 -7.32 15.81 3.07
C ILE A 11 -7.66 17.13 3.79
N ARG A 12 -8.94 17.33 4.10
CA ARG A 12 -9.39 18.52 4.85
C ARG A 12 -8.74 18.55 6.25
N PRO A 13 -8.26 19.71 6.74
CA PRO A 13 -7.77 19.83 8.10
C PRO A 13 -8.76 19.28 9.14
N TYR A 14 -8.23 18.69 10.22
CA TYR A 14 -9.02 18.11 11.32
C TYR A 14 -9.95 16.95 10.93
N THR A 15 -9.64 16.22 9.85
CA THR A 15 -10.41 15.04 9.42
C THR A 15 -9.58 13.76 9.34
N PRO A 16 -8.98 13.30 10.45
CA PRO A 16 -8.04 12.16 10.47
C PRO A 16 -8.67 10.85 9.93
N ARG A 17 -9.99 10.67 10.12
CA ARG A 17 -10.73 9.52 9.58
C ARG A 17 -10.56 9.30 8.07
N HIS A 18 -10.31 10.35 7.29
CA HIS A 18 -10.10 10.23 5.85
C HIS A 18 -8.76 9.57 5.51
N ASN A 19 -7.77 9.63 6.42
CA ASN A 19 -6.47 9.01 6.26
C ASN A 19 -6.40 7.58 6.85
N GLY A 20 -7.40 7.17 7.62
CA GLY A 20 -7.35 5.96 8.43
C GLY A 20 -7.04 4.66 7.67
N LYS A 21 -7.41 4.58 6.37
CA LYS A 21 -7.04 3.43 5.53
C LYS A 21 -5.53 3.35 5.28
N VAL A 22 -4.92 4.49 4.95
CA VAL A 22 -3.46 4.59 4.71
C VAL A 22 -2.70 4.39 6.00
N GLU A 23 -3.16 5.01 7.09
CA GLU A 23 -2.55 4.85 8.42
C GLU A 23 -2.58 3.39 8.88
N ARG A 24 -3.71 2.70 8.70
CA ARG A 24 -3.82 1.26 9.03
C ARG A 24 -2.87 0.43 8.18
N TYR A 25 -2.77 0.70 6.88
CA TYR A 25 -1.83 0.02 5.99
C TYR A 25 -0.37 0.23 6.44
N GLN A 26 0.02 1.48 6.69
CA GLN A 26 1.38 1.83 7.12
C GLN A 26 1.75 1.20 8.46
N ARG A 27 0.81 1.17 9.42
CA ARG A 27 1.05 0.51 10.71
C ARG A 27 1.29 -0.99 10.55
N ILE A 28 0.44 -1.69 9.79
CA ILE A 28 0.61 -3.13 9.56
C ILE A 28 1.94 -3.40 8.83
N LEU A 29 2.28 -2.58 7.83
CA LEU A 29 3.56 -2.69 7.13
C LEU A 29 4.74 -2.51 8.08
N ALA A 30 4.66 -1.53 8.97
CA ALA A 30 5.70 -1.27 9.96
C ALA A 30 5.88 -2.47 10.90
N ASP A 31 4.77 -2.95 11.46
CA ASP A 31 4.74 -4.02 12.46
C ASP A 31 5.19 -5.37 11.87
N GLU A 32 4.77 -5.69 10.65
CA GLU A 32 4.97 -7.02 10.07
C GLU A 32 6.15 -7.14 9.11
N CYS A 33 6.66 -6.01 8.59
CA CYS A 33 7.76 -6.03 7.63
C CYS A 33 8.94 -5.18 8.08
N LEU A 34 8.73 -3.87 8.29
CA LEU A 34 9.86 -2.95 8.49
C LEU A 34 10.58 -3.18 9.81
N TYR A 35 9.82 -3.47 10.87
CA TYR A 35 10.34 -3.61 12.23
C TYR A 35 10.17 -5.02 12.80
N ALA A 36 9.62 -5.96 12.02
CA ALA A 36 9.47 -7.35 12.43
C ALA A 36 10.82 -8.08 12.60
N ARG A 37 11.88 -7.59 11.95
CA ARG A 37 13.24 -8.15 12.04
C ARG A 37 14.30 -7.09 11.71
N THR A 38 15.53 -7.37 12.13
CA THR A 38 16.71 -6.63 11.67
C THR A 38 17.06 -7.01 10.23
N TYR A 39 17.58 -6.05 9.47
CA TYR A 39 18.04 -6.24 8.10
C TYR A 39 19.52 -5.88 8.00
N ASP A 40 20.29 -6.70 7.29
CA ASP A 40 21.72 -6.47 7.11
C ASP A 40 22.03 -5.31 6.14
N SER A 41 21.05 -4.94 5.31
CA SER A 41 21.16 -3.80 4.41
C SER A 41 19.79 -3.24 4.01
N GLU A 42 19.80 -2.01 3.49
CA GLU A 42 18.61 -1.39 2.92
C GLU A 42 18.09 -2.10 1.68
N SER A 43 18.98 -2.68 0.88
CA SER A 43 18.60 -3.53 -0.25
C SER A 43 17.79 -4.74 0.22
N ALA A 44 18.25 -5.45 1.26
CA ALA A 44 17.54 -6.57 1.84
C ALA A 44 16.16 -6.17 2.41
N ARG A 45 16.06 -5.00 3.04
CA ARG A 45 14.77 -4.45 3.49
C ARG A 45 13.84 -4.13 2.32
N GLY A 46 14.39 -3.57 1.23
CA GLY A 46 13.66 -3.29 -0.01
C GLY A 46 13.10 -4.55 -0.67
N GLU A 47 13.87 -5.63 -0.73
CA GLU A 47 13.38 -6.91 -1.27
C GLU A 47 12.29 -7.52 -0.38
N ALA A 48 12.46 -7.48 0.94
CA ALA A 48 11.44 -7.94 1.87
C ALA A 48 10.13 -7.13 1.73
N MET A 49 10.24 -5.81 1.57
CA MET A 49 9.10 -4.93 1.30
C MET A 49 8.35 -5.34 0.03
N LYS A 50 9.05 -5.61 -1.08
CA LYS A 50 8.42 -6.05 -2.34
C LYS A 50 7.62 -7.34 -2.14
N VAL A 51 8.21 -8.33 -1.47
CA VAL A 51 7.53 -9.59 -1.16
C VAL A 51 6.31 -9.36 -0.26
N TRP A 52 6.46 -8.54 0.78
CA TRP A 52 5.38 -8.24 1.71
C TRP A 52 4.20 -7.54 1.00
N VAL A 53 4.46 -6.59 0.10
CA VAL A 53 3.40 -5.91 -0.68
C VAL A 53 2.62 -6.91 -1.55
N GLN A 54 3.30 -7.86 -2.19
CA GLN A 54 2.65 -8.92 -2.97
C GLN A 54 1.79 -9.82 -2.07
N HIS A 55 2.30 -10.19 -0.89
CA HIS A 55 1.54 -10.97 0.07
C HIS A 55 0.30 -10.21 0.57
N TYR A 56 0.47 -8.95 0.99
CA TYR A 56 -0.62 -8.11 1.49
C TYR A 56 -1.73 -7.94 0.45
N ASN A 57 -1.39 -7.66 -0.81
CA ASN A 57 -2.38 -7.39 -1.84
C ASN A 57 -3.10 -8.65 -2.36
N HIS A 58 -2.40 -9.79 -2.45
CA HIS A 58 -2.91 -10.96 -3.18
C HIS A 58 -3.19 -12.20 -2.32
N HIS A 59 -2.70 -12.25 -1.09
CA HIS A 59 -2.77 -13.47 -0.27
C HIS A 59 -3.34 -13.23 1.13
N ARG A 60 -3.16 -12.05 1.70
CA ARG A 60 -3.61 -11.75 3.05
C ARG A 60 -5.14 -11.80 3.13
N PRO A 61 -5.74 -12.53 4.08
CA PRO A 61 -7.18 -12.48 4.30
C PRO A 61 -7.58 -11.14 4.97
N HIS A 62 -8.59 -10.47 4.42
CA HIS A 62 -9.15 -9.25 4.99
C HIS A 62 -10.61 -9.43 5.40
N SER A 63 -10.94 -9.12 6.65
CA SER A 63 -12.32 -9.16 7.15
C SER A 63 -13.27 -8.24 6.38
N ALA A 64 -12.80 -7.05 6.01
CA ALA A 64 -13.55 -6.12 5.17
C ALA A 64 -13.81 -6.63 3.73
N ALA A 65 -13.12 -7.70 3.33
CA ALA A 65 -13.25 -8.37 2.04
C ALA A 65 -13.86 -9.78 2.17
N GLY A 66 -14.53 -10.09 3.30
CA GLY A 66 -15.11 -11.41 3.51
C GLY A 66 -14.07 -12.54 3.61
N GLY A 67 -12.86 -12.23 4.09
CA GLY A 67 -11.75 -13.18 4.17
C GLY A 67 -10.92 -13.29 2.89
N GLN A 68 -11.27 -12.58 1.83
CA GLN A 68 -10.49 -12.53 0.59
C GLN A 68 -9.35 -11.51 0.67
N ALA A 69 -8.44 -11.58 -0.31
CA ALA A 69 -7.36 -10.61 -0.43
C ALA A 69 -7.85 -9.23 -0.90
N PRO A 70 -7.15 -8.13 -0.57
CA PRO A 70 -7.53 -6.79 -1.00
C PRO A 70 -7.73 -6.65 -2.51
N ALA A 71 -6.89 -7.31 -3.31
CA ALA A 71 -6.99 -7.28 -4.76
C ALA A 71 -8.32 -7.86 -5.29
N SER A 72 -8.96 -8.77 -4.54
CA SER A 72 -10.25 -9.37 -4.92
C SER A 72 -11.40 -8.38 -4.93
N LEU A 73 -11.26 -7.22 -4.26
CA LEU A 73 -12.26 -6.16 -4.25
C LEU A 73 -12.12 -5.16 -5.40
N VAL A 74 -11.07 -5.29 -6.23
CA VAL A 74 -10.82 -4.38 -7.35
C VAL A 74 -11.48 -4.95 -8.61
N PRO A 75 -12.38 -4.23 -9.29
CA PRO A 75 -13.18 -4.74 -10.42
C PRO A 75 -12.39 -4.99 -11.73
N GLY A 76 -11.06 -4.99 -11.69
CA GLY A 76 -10.18 -5.21 -12.83
C GLY A 76 -8.74 -4.79 -12.54
N ARG A 77 -7.81 -5.11 -13.44
CA ARG A 77 -6.42 -4.64 -13.34
C ARG A 77 -6.40 -3.13 -13.55
N VAL A 78 -6.20 -2.37 -12.47
CA VAL A 78 -6.03 -0.91 -12.54
C VAL A 78 -4.58 -0.64 -12.96
N THR A 79 -4.35 -0.36 -14.24
CA THR A 79 -3.02 -0.05 -14.79
C THR A 79 -2.72 1.45 -14.81
N ASN A 80 -3.40 2.26 -13.99
CA ASN A 80 -3.28 3.71 -13.98
C ASN A 80 -1.95 4.22 -13.39
N VAL A 81 -1.01 3.32 -13.09
CA VAL A 81 0.35 3.67 -12.66
C VAL A 81 1.23 3.75 -13.91
N LEU A 82 1.27 4.92 -14.52
CA LEU A 82 2.34 5.25 -15.47
C LEU A 82 3.57 5.72 -14.66
N PRO A 83 4.79 5.25 -14.97
CA PRO A 83 5.99 5.70 -14.28
C PRO A 83 6.16 7.21 -14.51
N SER A 84 6.23 8.00 -13.44
CA SER A 84 6.39 9.44 -13.52
C SER A 84 7.86 9.89 -13.52
N TYR A 85 8.76 9.07 -14.03
CA TYR A 85 10.19 9.40 -14.13
C TYR A 85 10.67 9.23 -15.57
N THR A 86 11.35 10.27 -16.06
CA THR A 86 12.23 10.24 -17.23
C THR A 86 13.65 9.95 -16.75
#